data_AF-A0A7V7WKH7-F1
#
_entry.id   AF-A0A7V7WKH7-F1
#
_cell.length_a   1.000
_cell.length_b   1.000
_cell.length_c   1.000
_cell.angle_alpha   90.00
_cell.angle_beta   90.00
_cell.angle_gamma   90.00
#
_symmetry.space_group_name_H-M   'P 1'
#
loop_
_entity.id
_entity.type
_entity.pdbx_description
1 polymer ?
#
loop_
_entity_poly.entity_id
_entity_poly.type
_entity_poly.pdbx_seq_one_letter_code
_entity_poly.pdbx_strand_id
1 'polypeptide(L)'
;MTRKPVYVKFGLLVLILPALYATLTAVIEWRPKTRRWTGIDVITQFERKMRPLKAAIQGEEAVGYLGDHSDPSNGELQKNFQLTQYALAPAIVTDRRATRYFVSVLPWTPLLEQDAQRQGLVLLKDFGEEVRLFERKAP
;
A
#
# COMPACT_ATOMS: atom_id res chain seq x y z
N MET A 1 12.70 26.81 66.73
CA MET A 1 13.53 27.00 65.52
C MET A 1 12.86 26.30 64.34
N THR A 2 12.08 27.03 63.56
CA THR A 2 11.37 26.55 62.36
C THR A 2 12.36 26.42 61.20
N ARG A 3 12.83 25.20 60.92
CA ARG A 3 13.71 24.93 59.76
C ARG A 3 12.92 25.13 58.47
N LYS A 4 13.55 25.89 57.57
CA LYS A 4 12.99 26.71 56.49
C LYS A 4 12.37 25.91 55.32
N PRO A 5 11.46 26.53 54.55
CA PRO A 5 10.71 25.98 53.39
C PRO A 5 11.56 25.60 52.15
N VAL A 6 12.86 25.40 52.32
CA VAL A 6 13.81 25.11 51.24
C VAL A 6 13.64 23.68 50.73
N TYR A 7 13.40 22.72 51.63
CA TYR A 7 13.22 21.31 51.27
C TYR A 7 11.96 21.05 50.44
N VAL A 8 10.89 21.83 50.69
CA VAL A 8 9.65 21.74 49.90
C VAL A 8 9.87 22.22 48.47
N LYS A 9 10.67 23.27 48.27
CA LYS A 9 11.03 23.77 46.94
C LYS A 9 11.89 22.78 46.14
N PHE A 10 12.81 22.09 46.81
CA PHE A 10 13.61 21.02 46.19
C PHE A 10 12.78 19.80 45.80
N GLY A 11 11.87 19.36 46.67
CA GLY A 11 10.95 18.25 46.34
C GLY A 11 10.04 18.57 45.15
N LEU A 12 9.56 19.81 45.07
CA LEU A 12 8.73 20.27 43.94
C LEU A 12 9.52 20.25 42.62
N LEU A 13 10.79 20.70 42.64
CA LEU A 13 11.66 20.68 41.45
C LEU A 13 11.93 19.26 40.94
N VAL A 14 12.13 18.30 41.85
CA VAL A 14 12.35 16.89 41.50
C VAL A 14 11.13 16.25 40.85
N LEU A 15 9.91 16.71 41.18
CA LEU A 15 8.67 16.22 40.55
C LEU A 15 8.38 16.91 39.21
N ILE A 16 8.69 18.20 39.08
CA ILE A 16 8.40 18.98 37.86
C ILE A 16 9.33 18.59 36.72
N LEU A 17 10.63 18.38 36.99
CA LEU A 17 11.62 18.06 35.95
C LEU A 17 11.29 16.81 35.08
N PRO A 18 10.95 15.64 35.65
CA PRO A 18 10.61 14.46 34.84
C PRO A 18 9.28 14.62 34.11
N ALA A 19 8.30 15.32 34.70
CA ALA A 19 7.03 15.62 34.04
C ALA A 19 7.24 16.53 32.82
N LEU A 20 8.07 17.57 32.97
CA LEU A 20 8.44 18.46 31.86
C LEU A 20 9.19 17.69 30.77
N TYR A 21 10.14 16.84 31.15
CA TYR A 21 10.90 16.02 30.21
C TYR A 21 9.96 15.11 29.39
N ALA A 22 9.04 14.41 30.04
CA ALA A 22 8.07 13.53 29.37
C ALA A 22 7.13 14.30 28.43
N THR A 23 6.66 15.49 28.81
CA THR A 23 5.86 16.33 27.91
C THR A 23 6.69 16.86 26.73
N LEU A 24 7.96 17.20 26.93
CA LEU A 24 8.82 17.68 25.85
C LEU A 24 9.09 16.57 24.83
N THR A 25 9.39 15.35 25.27
CA THR A 25 9.61 14.22 24.38
C THR A 25 8.34 13.86 23.62
N ALA A 26 7.18 13.87 24.29
CA ALA A 26 5.90 13.66 23.64
C ALA A 26 5.63 14.72 22.56
N VAL A 27 5.89 16.01 22.80
CA VAL A 27 5.69 17.07 21.80
C VAL A 27 6.70 16.98 20.64
N ILE A 28 7.93 16.54 20.90
CA ILE A 28 8.94 16.33 19.86
C ILE A 28 8.58 15.13 18.98
N GLU A 29 8.11 14.02 19.56
CA GLU A 29 7.63 12.84 18.83
C GLU A 29 6.29 13.10 18.11
N TRP A 30 5.44 13.95 18.69
CA TRP A 30 4.16 14.36 18.10
C TRP A 30 4.29 15.43 17.04
N ARG A 31 5.51 15.86 16.67
CA ARG A 31 5.70 16.57 15.40
C ARG A 31 5.15 15.64 14.33
N PRO A 32 3.99 15.96 13.71
CA PRO A 32 3.49 15.12 12.65
C PRO A 32 4.61 15.06 11.64
N LYS A 33 5.03 13.86 11.26
CA LYS A 33 5.73 13.65 10.00
C LYS A 33 4.76 14.09 8.91
N THR A 34 4.57 15.40 8.76
CA THR A 34 4.13 16.03 7.53
C THR A 34 5.29 15.80 6.59
N ARG A 35 5.37 14.58 6.05
CA ARG A 35 6.05 14.30 4.80
C ARG A 35 5.50 15.37 3.87
N ARG A 36 6.33 16.37 3.56
CA ARG A 36 6.05 17.35 2.52
C ARG A 36 5.44 16.59 1.35
N TRP A 37 4.19 16.88 1.02
CA TRP A 37 3.54 16.43 -0.21
C TRP A 37 4.16 17.21 -1.38
N THR A 38 5.46 17.01 -1.60
CA THR A 38 6.13 17.22 -2.89
C THR A 38 6.23 15.89 -3.63
N GLY A 39 5.31 14.98 -3.32
CA GLY A 39 5.17 13.70 -4.00
C GLY A 39 4.36 13.94 -5.25
N ILE A 40 4.95 13.62 -6.40
CA ILE A 40 4.23 13.27 -7.62
C ILE A 40 2.92 12.57 -7.23
N ASP A 41 1.78 13.04 -7.77
CA ASP A 41 0.49 12.42 -7.49
C ASP A 41 0.47 10.99 -8.03
N VAL A 42 0.89 10.06 -7.17
CA VAL A 42 1.03 8.63 -7.48
C VAL A 42 -0.33 8.07 -7.86
N ILE A 43 -1.42 8.56 -7.26
CA ILE A 43 -2.78 8.12 -7.54
C ILE A 43 -3.12 8.49 -8.98
N THR A 44 -3.01 9.76 -9.35
CA THR A 44 -3.31 10.24 -10.70
C THR A 44 -2.43 9.55 -11.76
N GLN A 45 -1.14 9.34 -11.47
CA GLN A 45 -0.27 8.61 -12.39
C GLN A 45 -0.70 7.15 -12.57
N PHE A 46 -1.04 6.48 -11.47
CA PHE A 46 -1.47 5.10 -11.50
C PHE A 46 -2.83 4.93 -12.19
N GLU A 47 -3.78 5.84 -11.97
CA GLU A 47 -5.05 5.89 -12.69
C GLU A 47 -4.84 6.08 -14.20
N ARG A 48 -3.92 6.97 -14.59
CA ARG A 48 -3.59 7.18 -16.00
C ARG A 48 -3.03 5.91 -16.63
N LYS A 49 -2.11 5.23 -15.94
CA LYS A 49 -1.51 3.95 -16.32
C LYS A 49 -2.57 2.83 -16.45
N MET A 50 -3.58 2.81 -15.58
CA MET A 50 -4.66 1.81 -15.58
C MET A 50 -5.83 2.10 -16.51
N ARG A 51 -5.92 3.32 -17.05
CA ARG A 51 -7.01 3.73 -17.95
C ARG A 51 -7.28 2.76 -19.11
N PRO A 52 -6.29 2.31 -19.89
CA PRO A 52 -6.55 1.40 -21.00
C PRO A 52 -6.99 0.01 -20.54
N LEU A 53 -6.48 -0.45 -19.39
CA LEU A 53 -6.93 -1.70 -18.76
C LEU A 53 -8.38 -1.59 -18.30
N LYS A 54 -8.73 -0.50 -17.61
CA LYS A 54 -10.09 -0.23 -17.13
C LYS A 54 -11.10 -0.26 -18.27
N ALA A 55 -10.76 0.32 -19.41
CA ALA A 55 -11.60 0.28 -20.61
C ALA A 55 -11.79 -1.14 -21.15
N ALA A 56 -10.76 -2.00 -21.07
CA ALA A 56 -10.82 -3.37 -21.55
C ALA A 56 -11.64 -4.31 -20.66
N ILE A 57 -11.75 -4.01 -19.36
CA ILE A 57 -12.54 -4.79 -18.39
C ILE A 57 -13.91 -4.18 -18.11
N GLN A 58 -14.34 -3.15 -18.84
CA GLN A 58 -15.62 -2.49 -18.61
C GLN A 58 -16.77 -3.52 -18.66
N GLY A 59 -17.51 -3.63 -17.57
CA GLY A 59 -18.62 -4.58 -17.41
C GLY A 59 -18.31 -5.77 -16.50
N GLU A 60 -17.05 -5.99 -16.13
CA GLU A 60 -16.66 -7.03 -15.19
C GLU A 60 -16.83 -6.57 -13.73
N GLU A 61 -17.58 -7.35 -12.94
CA GLU A 61 -17.81 -7.05 -11.52
C GLU A 61 -16.58 -7.35 -10.66
N ALA A 62 -15.78 -8.35 -11.06
CA ALA A 62 -14.62 -8.78 -10.30
C ALA A 62 -13.45 -9.20 -11.22
N VAL A 63 -12.25 -8.75 -10.86
CA VAL A 63 -10.99 -9.14 -11.52
C VAL A 63 -10.01 -9.67 -10.49
N GLY A 64 -9.29 -10.72 -10.84
CA GLY A 64 -8.24 -11.27 -10.01
C GLY A 64 -6.98 -10.41 -10.07
N TYR A 65 -6.16 -10.44 -9.03
CA TYR A 65 -4.83 -9.83 -9.05
C TYR A 65 -3.75 -10.90 -9.11
N LEU A 66 -2.87 -10.79 -10.10
CA LEU A 66 -1.69 -11.63 -10.23
C LEU A 66 -0.48 -10.84 -9.72
N GLY A 67 -0.17 -11.06 -8.45
CA GLY A 67 1.03 -10.55 -7.79
C GLY A 67 2.08 -11.64 -7.57
N ASP A 68 3.33 -11.24 -7.40
CA ASP A 68 4.38 -12.11 -6.86
C ASP A 68 4.12 -12.29 -5.35
N HIS A 69 3.80 -13.50 -4.90
CA HIS A 69 3.52 -13.78 -3.48
C HIS A 69 4.76 -14.31 -2.75
N SER A 70 5.93 -14.32 -3.40
CA SER A 70 7.15 -14.89 -2.83
C SER A 70 7.70 -14.09 -1.65
N ASP A 71 7.39 -12.80 -1.56
CA ASP A 71 7.82 -11.94 -0.46
C ASP A 71 6.66 -11.08 0.11
N PRO A 72 5.96 -11.57 1.15
CA PRO A 72 4.91 -10.80 1.84
C PRO A 72 5.45 -9.59 2.63
N SER A 73 6.78 -9.44 2.77
CA SER A 73 7.40 -8.28 3.43
C SER A 73 7.67 -7.11 2.48
N ASN A 74 7.50 -7.31 1.17
CA ASN A 74 7.69 -6.26 0.19
C ASN A 74 6.47 -5.31 0.14
N GLY A 75 6.59 -4.20 0.85
CA GLY A 75 5.55 -3.16 0.91
C GLY A 75 5.16 -2.57 -0.45
N GLU A 76 5.95 -2.74 -1.51
CA GLU A 76 5.58 -2.30 -2.86
C GLU A 76 4.49 -3.16 -3.49
N LEU A 77 4.48 -4.47 -3.24
CA LEU A 77 3.42 -5.37 -3.72
C LEU A 77 2.07 -4.98 -3.12
N GLN A 78 2.05 -4.77 -1.81
CA GLN A 78 0.83 -4.37 -1.11
C GLN A 78 0.35 -2.99 -1.57
N LYS A 79 1.27 -2.05 -1.79
CA LYS A 79 0.95 -0.74 -2.36
C LYS A 79 0.37 -0.85 -3.77
N ASN A 80 0.98 -1.64 -4.65
CA ASN A 80 0.51 -1.81 -6.03
C ASN A 80 -0.85 -2.49 -6.07
N PHE A 81 -1.09 -3.49 -5.22
CA PHE A 81 -2.41 -4.11 -5.05
C PHE A 81 -3.48 -3.08 -4.65
N GLN A 82 -3.21 -2.27 -3.62
CA GLN A 82 -4.14 -1.22 -3.15
C GLN A 82 -4.41 -0.15 -4.21
N LEU A 83 -3.36 0.28 -4.93
CA LEU A 83 -3.53 1.24 -6.03
C LEU A 83 -4.33 0.65 -7.19
N THR A 84 -4.19 -0.65 -7.46
CA THR A 84 -4.97 -1.36 -8.49
C THR A 84 -6.44 -1.45 -8.08
N GLN A 85 -6.72 -1.80 -6.82
CA GLN A 85 -8.07 -1.76 -6.25
C GLN A 85 -8.72 -0.39 -6.44
N TYR A 86 -7.97 0.68 -6.17
CA TYR A 86 -8.47 2.03 -6.33
C TYR A 86 -8.72 2.39 -7.80
N ALA A 87 -7.76 2.16 -8.69
CA ALA A 87 -7.84 2.59 -10.09
C ALA A 87 -8.92 1.84 -10.90
N LEU A 88 -9.16 0.56 -10.59
CA LEU A 88 -10.12 -0.28 -11.30
C LEU A 88 -11.55 -0.17 -10.77
N ALA A 89 -11.81 0.62 -9.72
CA ALA A 89 -13.16 0.84 -9.20
C ALA A 89 -14.13 1.27 -10.33
N PRO A 90 -15.35 0.68 -10.40
CA PRO A 90 -16.01 -0.13 -9.37
C PRO A 90 -15.68 -1.63 -9.37
N ALA A 91 -14.86 -2.13 -10.30
CA ALA A 91 -14.54 -3.56 -10.35
C ALA A 91 -13.82 -4.01 -9.06
N ILE A 92 -14.26 -5.12 -8.48
CA ILE A 92 -13.68 -5.68 -7.26
C ILE A 92 -12.39 -6.41 -7.64
N VAL A 93 -11.25 -5.93 -7.13
CA VAL A 93 -9.98 -6.63 -7.29
C VAL A 93 -9.78 -7.61 -6.14
N THR A 94 -9.71 -8.90 -6.45
CA THR A 94 -9.64 -10.00 -5.49
C THR A 94 -8.37 -10.84 -5.66
N ASP A 95 -7.88 -11.46 -4.58
CA ASP A 95 -6.83 -12.48 -4.68
C ASP A 95 -7.40 -13.85 -5.14
N ARG A 96 -8.73 -13.97 -5.16
CA ARG A 96 -9.41 -15.26 -5.32
C ARG A 96 -9.31 -15.76 -6.76
N ARG A 97 -8.97 -17.04 -6.89
CA ARG A 97 -8.74 -17.74 -8.17
C ARG A 97 -9.98 -17.95 -9.06
N ALA A 98 -11.17 -17.54 -8.62
CA ALA A 98 -12.44 -17.83 -9.29
C ALA A 98 -12.94 -16.72 -10.25
N THR A 99 -12.08 -15.79 -10.66
CA THR A 99 -12.42 -14.78 -11.66
C THR A 99 -12.03 -15.24 -13.07
N ARG A 100 -12.68 -14.68 -14.08
CA ARG A 100 -12.32 -14.91 -15.49
C ARG A 100 -11.06 -14.14 -15.87
N TYR A 101 -10.99 -12.87 -15.45
CA TYR A 101 -9.89 -11.97 -15.77
C TYR A 101 -8.95 -11.78 -14.59
N PHE A 102 -7.66 -11.61 -14.88
CA PHE A 102 -6.62 -11.30 -13.91
C PHE A 102 -5.77 -10.14 -14.38
N VAL A 103 -5.35 -9.29 -13.45
CA VAL A 103 -4.51 -8.12 -13.72
C VAL A 103 -3.19 -8.27 -13.00
N SER A 104 -2.09 -7.98 -13.69
CA SER A 104 -0.78 -7.82 -13.06
C SER A 104 -0.23 -6.41 -13.30
N VAL A 105 0.46 -5.88 -12.30
CA VAL A 105 1.09 -4.54 -12.31
C VAL A 105 2.55 -4.65 -11.84
N LEU A 106 3.23 -5.66 -12.35
CA LEU A 106 4.59 -6.01 -11.97
C LEU A 106 5.48 -6.18 -13.20
N PRO A 107 6.80 -5.95 -13.07
CA PRO A 107 7.76 -6.30 -14.09
C PRO A 107 7.56 -7.75 -14.55
N TRP A 108 7.71 -8.00 -15.86
CA TRP A 108 7.63 -9.37 -16.36
C TRP A 108 8.84 -10.16 -15.88
N THR A 109 8.61 -11.19 -15.09
CA THR A 109 9.66 -12.10 -14.59
C THR A 109 9.31 -13.54 -14.94
N PRO A 110 10.30 -14.43 -15.06
CA PRO A 110 10.05 -15.86 -15.24
C PRO A 110 9.17 -16.47 -14.14
N LEU A 111 9.25 -15.94 -12.92
CA LEU A 111 8.42 -16.38 -11.78
C LEU A 111 6.95 -16.00 -12.00
N LEU A 112 6.68 -14.76 -12.40
CA LEU A 112 5.33 -14.29 -12.69
C LEU A 112 4.71 -15.08 -13.85
N GLU A 113 5.51 -15.39 -14.88
CA GLU A 113 5.08 -16.22 -16.00
C GLU A 113 4.74 -17.65 -15.55
N GLN A 114 5.59 -18.28 -14.73
CA GLN A 114 5.32 -19.59 -14.17
C GLN A 114 4.05 -19.59 -13.31
N ASP A 115 3.83 -18.56 -12.51
CA ASP A 115 2.64 -18.45 -11.68
C ASP A 115 1.37 -18.22 -12.50
N ALA A 116 1.45 -17.46 -13.58
CA ALA A 116 0.35 -17.33 -14.54
C ALA A 116 0.01 -18.69 -15.18
N GLN A 117 1.03 -19.40 -15.68
CA GLN A 117 0.86 -20.72 -16.31
C GLN A 117 0.30 -21.77 -15.35
N ARG A 118 0.81 -21.85 -14.11
CA ARG A 118 0.30 -22.74 -13.05
C ARG A 118 -1.18 -22.49 -12.75
N GLN A 119 -1.62 -21.25 -12.90
CA GLN A 119 -3.01 -20.86 -12.70
C GLN A 119 -3.86 -21.00 -13.98
N GLY A 120 -3.34 -21.53 -15.08
CA GLY A 120 -4.06 -21.66 -16.34
C GLY A 120 -4.41 -20.31 -16.99
N LEU A 121 -3.64 -19.27 -16.67
CA LEU A 121 -3.83 -17.93 -17.19
C LEU A 121 -3.09 -17.77 -18.51
N VAL A 122 -3.76 -17.13 -19.47
CA VAL A 122 -3.19 -16.77 -20.76
C VAL A 122 -3.18 -15.27 -20.88
N LEU A 123 -2.05 -14.71 -21.32
CA LEU A 123 -1.94 -13.28 -21.57
C LEU A 123 -2.92 -12.88 -22.68
N LEU A 124 -3.92 -12.07 -22.33
CA LEU A 124 -4.89 -11.54 -23.27
C LEU A 124 -4.35 -10.27 -23.92
N LYS A 125 -3.76 -9.38 -23.11
CA LYS A 125 -3.23 -8.09 -23.57
C LYS A 125 -2.16 -7.54 -22.64
N ASP A 126 -1.07 -7.04 -23.22
CA ASP A 126 -0.08 -6.20 -22.54
C ASP A 126 -0.38 -4.73 -22.86
N PHE A 127 -0.54 -3.91 -21.82
CA PHE A 127 -0.83 -2.47 -21.94
C PHE A 127 0.43 -1.61 -21.83
N GLY A 128 1.61 -2.22 -21.69
CA GLY A 128 2.85 -1.54 -21.36
C GLY A 128 2.89 -1.11 -19.90
N GLU A 129 3.97 -0.42 -19.52
CA GLU A 129 4.19 0.06 -18.16
C GLU A 129 3.96 -1.02 -17.10
N GLU A 130 4.26 -2.30 -17.36
CA GLU A 130 4.05 -3.40 -16.41
C GLU A 130 2.57 -3.79 -16.17
N VAL A 131 1.62 -3.21 -16.89
CA VAL A 131 0.19 -3.54 -16.78
C VAL A 131 -0.19 -4.62 -17.79
N ARG A 132 -0.71 -5.74 -17.29
CA ARG A 132 -1.11 -6.88 -18.13
C ARG A 132 -2.44 -7.44 -17.71
N LEU A 133 -3.23 -7.85 -18.69
CA LEU A 133 -4.49 -8.54 -18.52
C LEU A 133 -4.35 -9.98 -18.99
N PHE A 134 -4.76 -10.89 -18.13
CA PHE A 134 -4.82 -12.31 -18.39
C PHE A 134 -6.27 -12.77 -18.36
N GLU A 135 -6.53 -13.81 -19.12
CA GLU A 135 -7.78 -14.56 -19.07
C GLU A 135 -7.47 -15.98 -18.61
N ARG A 136 -8.26 -16.47 -17.66
CA ARG A 136 -8.24 -17.89 -17.29
C ARG A 136 -8.88 -18.67 -18.42
N LYS A 137 -8.11 -19.54 -19.09
CA LYS A 137 -8.73 -20.57 -19.92
C LYS A 137 -9.51 -21.48 -18.97
N ALA A 138 -10.82 -21.59 -19.19
CA ALA A 138 -11.64 -22.52 -18.42
C ALA A 138 -11.00 -23.93 -18.49
N PRO A 139 -11.06 -24.73 -17.42
CA PRO A 139 -10.88 -26.17 -17.57
C PRO A 139 -11.93 -26.75 -18.53
#